data_AF-A0A560J4X6-F1
#
_entry.id   AF-A0A560J4X6-F1
#
_cell.length_a   1.000
_cell.length_b   1.000
_cell.length_c   1.000
_cell.angle_alpha   90.00
_cell.angle_beta   90.00
_cell.angle_gamma   90.00
#
_symmetry.space_group_name_H-M   'P 1'
#
loop_
_entity.id
_entity.type
_entity.pdbx_description
1 polymer ?
#
loop_
_entity_poly.entity_id
_entity_poly.type
_entity_poly.pdbx_seq_one_letter_code
_entity_poly.pdbx_strand_id
1 'polypeptide(L)'
;MRPREGRETGEQDLFRSRLDQIIDMKHSLVTLARTVDWGFLEREFGAVYPDGPGQPPLPTRLMAGLAILKHAYDLSDEVLCERWVENPYYQFFCGEECFQHRPVFDRC
;
A
#
# COMPACT_ATOMS: atom_id res chain seq x y z
N MET A 1 -19.69 21.25 -4.34
CA MET A 1 -19.67 19.77 -4.47
C MET A 1 -19.28 19.21 -3.11
N ARG A 2 -20.00 18.20 -2.61
CA ARG A 2 -19.79 17.65 -1.26
C ARG A 2 -18.50 16.81 -1.21
N PRO A 3 -17.72 16.84 -0.12
CA PRO A 3 -16.68 15.85 0.13
C PRO A 3 -17.34 14.48 0.33
N ARG A 4 -16.81 13.42 -0.28
CA ARG A 4 -17.20 12.04 0.05
C ARG A 4 -16.54 11.69 1.38
N GLU A 5 -17.27 11.95 2.47
CA GLU A 5 -17.02 11.33 3.78
C GLU A 5 -17.16 9.81 3.69
N GLY A 6 -16.21 9.11 4.31
CA GLY A 6 -16.37 7.78 4.88
C GLY A 6 -16.71 6.64 3.93
N ARG A 7 -15.73 5.78 3.64
CA ARG A 7 -16.06 4.37 3.37
C ARG A 7 -16.67 3.83 4.66
N GLU A 8 -17.97 3.57 4.63
CA GLU A 8 -18.75 3.02 5.75
C GLU A 8 -18.23 1.63 6.15
N THR A 9 -17.88 1.43 7.43
CA THR A 9 -18.21 0.21 8.22
C THR A 9 -17.73 0.37 9.68
N GLY A 10 -18.40 1.24 10.44
CA GLY A 10 -18.08 1.62 11.82
C GLY A 10 -18.19 0.54 12.91
N GLU A 11 -18.19 -0.74 12.56
CA GLU A 11 -18.19 -1.86 13.51
C GLU A 11 -17.13 -2.95 13.17
N GLN A 12 -16.75 -3.07 11.88
CA GLN A 12 -15.66 -3.95 11.45
C GLN A 12 -14.27 -3.30 11.60
N ASP A 13 -14.21 -1.97 11.71
CA ASP A 13 -12.95 -1.23 11.90
C ASP A 13 -12.31 -1.42 13.29
N LEU A 14 -13.10 -1.80 14.31
CA LEU A 14 -12.58 -2.05 15.66
C LEU A 14 -11.73 -3.33 15.76
N PHE A 15 -11.88 -4.25 14.79
CA PHE A 15 -11.20 -5.55 14.77
C PHE A 15 -10.24 -5.71 13.59
N ARG A 16 -10.05 -4.69 12.76
CA ARG A 16 -9.01 -4.77 11.71
C ARG A 16 -7.65 -4.68 12.37
N SER A 17 -6.80 -5.67 12.07
CA SER A 17 -5.40 -5.71 12.51
C SER A 17 -4.65 -4.51 11.94
N ARG A 18 -4.69 -3.38 12.66
CA ARG A 18 -3.96 -2.18 12.28
C ARG A 18 -2.48 -2.50 12.22
N LEU A 19 -1.84 -2.12 11.13
CA LEU A 19 -0.44 -2.46 10.89
C LEU A 19 0.46 -1.84 11.97
N ASP A 20 0.16 -0.61 12.39
CA ASP A 20 0.88 0.10 13.44
C ASP A 20 0.79 -0.52 14.85
N GLN A 21 -0.11 -1.49 15.04
CA GLN A 21 -0.25 -2.25 16.29
C GLN A 21 0.46 -3.60 16.26
N ILE A 22 0.79 -4.13 15.09
CA ILE A 22 1.38 -5.48 14.93
C ILE A 22 2.83 -5.47 14.43
N ILE A 23 3.31 -4.35 13.87
CA ILE A 23 4.68 -4.21 13.38
C ILE A 23 5.55 -3.40 14.34
N ASP A 24 6.86 -3.64 14.33
CA ASP A 24 7.80 -2.76 15.03
C ASP A 24 7.94 -1.43 14.27
N MET A 25 7.49 -0.34 14.90
CA MET A 25 7.56 1.00 14.31
C MET A 25 8.99 1.54 14.18
N LYS A 26 10.00 0.84 14.71
CA LYS A 26 11.44 1.11 14.53
C LYS A 26 12.07 0.28 13.42
N HIS A 27 11.31 -0.63 12.79
CA HIS A 27 11.82 -1.42 11.67
C HIS A 27 12.29 -0.52 10.52
N SER A 28 13.32 -0.95 9.80
CA SER A 28 13.96 -0.18 8.73
C SER A 28 12.99 0.24 7.63
N LEU A 29 12.10 -0.67 7.18
CA LEU A 29 11.06 -0.35 6.20
C LEU A 29 10.04 0.67 6.72
N VAL A 30 9.69 0.63 8.01
CA VAL A 30 8.76 1.62 8.60
C VAL A 30 9.42 3.00 8.64
N THR A 31 10.70 3.04 9.01
CA THR A 31 11.49 4.28 9.02
C THR A 31 11.63 4.84 7.60
N LEU A 32 11.92 3.99 6.62
CA LEU A 32 12.00 4.39 5.21
C LEU A 32 10.65 4.93 4.73
N ALA A 33 9.55 4.23 5.03
CA ALA A 33 8.21 4.69 4.68
C ALA A 33 7.87 6.06 5.25
N ARG A 34 8.38 6.42 6.43
CA ARG A 34 8.17 7.76 7.02
C ARG A 34 9.06 8.85 6.41
N THR A 35 10.15 8.45 5.76
CA THR A 35 11.15 9.37 5.21
C THR A 35 10.89 9.72 3.74
N VAL A 36 10.26 8.81 3.00
CA VAL A 36 9.90 9.05 1.59
C VAL A 36 8.85 10.16 1.50
N ASP A 37 9.11 11.16 0.64
CA ASP A 37 8.12 12.18 0.28
C ASP A 37 7.09 11.58 -0.69
N TRP A 38 6.09 10.90 -0.14
CA TRP A 38 4.99 10.33 -0.93
C TRP A 38 4.15 11.41 -1.62
N GLY A 39 4.08 12.62 -1.05
CA GLY A 39 3.34 13.72 -1.66
C GLY A 39 4.01 14.22 -2.94
N PHE A 40 5.34 14.22 -3.00
CA PHE A 40 6.09 14.45 -4.23
C PHE A 40 5.81 13.36 -5.27
N LEU A 41 5.89 12.08 -4.88
CA LEU A 41 5.61 10.97 -5.80
C LEU A 41 4.18 11.02 -6.35
N GLU A 42 3.19 11.33 -5.51
CA GLU A 42 1.80 11.50 -5.94
C GLU A 42 1.65 12.64 -6.96
N ARG A 43 2.33 13.78 -6.76
CA ARG A 43 2.25 14.91 -7.71
C ARG A 43 2.90 14.59 -9.05
N GLU A 44 4.05 13.92 -9.05
CA GLU A 44 4.80 13.64 -10.27
C GLU A 44 4.24 12.41 -11.04
N PHE A 45 3.75 11.40 -10.33
CA PHE A 45 3.36 10.12 -10.92
C PHE A 45 1.88 9.78 -10.79
N GLY A 46 1.06 10.58 -10.08
CA GLY A 46 -0.36 10.28 -9.87
C GLY A 46 -1.18 10.19 -11.17
N ALA A 47 -0.76 10.86 -12.23
CA ALA A 47 -1.39 10.77 -13.55
C ALA A 47 -0.91 9.56 -14.39
N VAL A 48 0.17 8.88 -13.97
CA VAL A 48 0.86 7.82 -14.73
C VAL A 48 0.30 6.42 -14.43
N TYR A 49 -0.54 6.29 -13.40
CA TYR A 49 -1.29 5.07 -13.13
C TYR A 49 -2.71 5.22 -13.70
N PRO A 50 -2.92 4.95 -15.00
CA PRO A 50 -4.19 5.18 -15.65
C PRO A 50 -5.28 4.24 -15.09
N ASP A 51 -6.50 4.76 -15.12
CA ASP A 51 -7.72 4.01 -14.87
C ASP A 51 -7.82 2.84 -15.86
N GLY A 52 -7.90 1.61 -15.35
CA GLY A 52 -8.38 0.47 -16.13
C GLY A 52 -9.90 0.59 -16.31
N PRO A 53 -10.48 0.18 -17.46
CA PRO A 53 -11.93 0.21 -17.63
C PRO A 53 -12.60 -0.66 -16.55
N GLY A 54 -13.31 -0.01 -15.62
CA GLY A 54 -14.06 -0.66 -14.55
C GLY A 54 -13.34 -0.83 -13.21
N GLN A 55 -12.07 -0.43 -13.09
CA GLN A 55 -11.33 -0.49 -11.82
C GLN A 55 -10.96 0.91 -11.32
N PRO A 56 -11.13 1.19 -10.01
CA PRO A 56 -10.63 2.43 -9.44
C PRO A 56 -9.09 2.48 -9.54
N PRO A 57 -8.50 3.67 -9.71
CA PRO A 57 -7.05 3.82 -9.79
C PRO A 57 -6.42 3.33 -8.48
N LEU A 58 -5.32 2.57 -8.60
CA LEU A 58 -4.53 2.17 -7.45
C LEU A 58 -3.78 3.38 -6.87
N PRO A 59 -3.66 3.51 -5.54
CA PRO A 59 -2.92 4.62 -4.94
C PRO A 59 -1.47 4.68 -5.44
N THR A 60 -0.96 5.88 -5.74
CA THR A 60 0.43 6.06 -6.21
C THR A 60 1.44 5.48 -5.23
N ARG A 61 1.20 5.62 -3.91
CA ARG A 61 2.04 5.03 -2.87
C ARG A 61 2.11 3.51 -2.94
N LEU A 62 1.01 2.82 -3.24
CA LEU A 62 1.01 1.36 -3.39
C LEU A 62 1.91 0.97 -4.55
N MET A 63 1.72 1.59 -5.71
CA MET A 63 2.45 1.26 -6.92
C MET A 63 3.96 1.59 -6.82
N ALA A 64 4.28 2.77 -6.30
CA ALA A 64 5.67 3.16 -6.04
C ALA A 64 6.31 2.27 -4.97
N GLY A 65 5.57 1.93 -3.92
CA GLY A 65 6.02 1.03 -2.85
C GLY A 65 6.39 -0.35 -3.38
N LEU A 66 5.53 -0.94 -4.22
CA LEU A 66 5.78 -2.22 -4.88
C LEU A 66 7.02 -2.16 -5.78
N ALA A 67 7.15 -1.13 -6.60
CA ALA A 67 8.32 -0.95 -7.47
C ALA A 67 9.63 -0.84 -6.65
N ILE A 68 9.63 -0.06 -5.56
CA ILE A 68 10.79 0.07 -4.67
C ILE A 68 11.13 -1.28 -4.03
N LEU A 69 10.15 -2.01 -3.50
CA LEU A 69 10.37 -3.32 -2.88
C LEU A 69 10.90 -4.34 -3.88
N LYS A 70 10.34 -4.38 -5.09
CA LYS A 70 10.80 -5.23 -6.19
C LYS A 70 12.28 -5.04 -6.46
N HIS A 71 12.70 -3.79 -6.63
CA HIS A 71 14.08 -3.46 -6.96
C HIS A 71 15.03 -3.59 -5.75
N ALA A 72 14.60 -3.23 -4.55
CA ALA A 72 15.45 -3.28 -3.35
C ALA A 72 15.76 -4.71 -2.90
N TYR A 73 14.87 -5.67 -3.18
CA TYR A 73 15.01 -7.06 -2.79
C TYR A 73 15.19 -8.04 -3.96
N ASP A 74 15.38 -7.53 -5.18
CA ASP A 74 15.55 -8.31 -6.42
C ASP A 74 14.46 -9.38 -6.60
N LEU A 75 13.19 -8.94 -6.53
CA LEU A 75 12.02 -9.83 -6.59
C LEU A 75 11.41 -9.87 -8.00
N SER A 76 10.87 -11.02 -8.38
CA SER A 76 9.91 -11.09 -9.50
C SER A 76 8.54 -10.54 -9.07
N ASP A 77 7.66 -10.28 -10.03
CA ASP A 77 6.30 -9.80 -9.72
C ASP A 77 5.51 -10.84 -8.93
N GLU A 78 5.66 -12.12 -9.26
CA GLU A 78 5.00 -13.24 -8.59
C GLU A 78 5.45 -13.36 -7.12
N VAL A 79 6.77 -13.33 -6.88
CA VAL A 79 7.33 -13.42 -5.52
C VAL A 79 6.98 -12.16 -4.71
N LEU A 80 6.94 -10.99 -5.34
CA LEU A 80 6.51 -9.77 -4.68
C LEU A 80 5.05 -9.87 -4.23
N CYS A 81 4.15 -10.37 -5.09
CA CYS A 81 2.75 -10.59 -4.76
C CYS A 81 2.60 -11.51 -3.53
N GLU A 82 3.25 -12.67 -3.56
CA GLU A 82 3.21 -13.64 -2.45
C GLU A 82 3.71 -13.03 -1.15
N ARG A 83 4.89 -12.40 -1.17
CA ARG A 83 5.48 -11.77 0.02
C ARG A 83 4.65 -10.59 0.53
N TRP A 84 4.01 -9.83 -0.34
CA TRP A 84 3.20 -8.69 0.07
C TRP A 84 1.98 -9.14 0.88
N VAL A 85 1.32 -10.23 0.49
CA VAL A 85 0.18 -10.79 1.23
C VAL A 85 0.60 -11.30 2.61
N GLU A 86 1.79 -11.87 2.73
CA GLU A 86 2.28 -12.46 3.97
C GLU A 86 2.97 -11.45 4.90
N ASN A 87 3.48 -10.34 4.37
CA ASN A 87 4.38 -9.45 5.11
C ASN A 87 3.73 -8.09 5.48
N PRO A 88 3.40 -7.85 6.76
CA PRO A 88 2.77 -6.59 7.19
C PRO A 88 3.68 -5.37 7.01
N TYR A 89 5.01 -5.53 6.98
CA TYR A 89 5.92 -4.42 6.70
C TYR A 89 5.85 -3.96 5.23
N TYR A 90 5.62 -4.88 4.30
CA TYR A 90 5.48 -4.55 2.88
C TYR A 90 4.18 -3.78 2.64
N GLN A 91 3.08 -4.23 3.27
CA GLN A 91 1.79 -3.55 3.21
C GLN A 91 1.86 -2.14 3.82
N PHE A 92 2.47 -2.00 5.00
CA PHE A 92 2.67 -0.70 5.63
C PHE A 92 3.52 0.23 4.76
N PHE A 93 4.60 -0.29 4.17
CA PHE A 93 5.46 0.48 3.27
C PHE A 93 4.65 1.04 2.09
N CYS A 94 3.81 0.19 1.48
CA CYS A 94 2.91 0.50 0.39
C CYS A 94 1.70 1.39 0.77
N GLY A 95 1.52 1.70 2.05
CA GLY A 95 0.50 2.65 2.50
C GLY A 95 -0.81 2.05 2.98
N GLU A 96 -0.88 0.72 3.18
CA GLU A 96 -2.00 0.13 3.89
C GLU A 96 -2.00 0.57 5.36
N GLU A 97 -3.19 0.75 5.93
CA GLU A 97 -3.36 1.04 7.36
C GLU A 97 -3.69 -0.21 8.17
N CYS A 98 -4.38 -1.16 7.54
CA CYS A 98 -4.80 -2.44 8.10
C CYS A 98 -4.21 -3.58 7.29
N PHE A 99 -3.95 -4.70 7.94
CA PHE A 99 -3.42 -5.88 7.27
C PHE A 99 -4.45 -6.46 6.27
N GLN A 100 -4.00 -6.70 5.05
CA GLN A 100 -4.77 -7.27 3.96
C GLN A 100 -4.36 -8.73 3.75
N HIS A 101 -5.34 -9.62 3.71
CA HIS A 101 -5.11 -11.05 3.45
C HIS A 101 -5.17 -11.41 1.96
N ARG A 102 -5.42 -10.44 1.09
CA ARG A 102 -5.48 -10.61 -0.36
C ARG A 102 -4.87 -9.39 -1.03
N PRO A 103 -4.21 -9.54 -2.18
CA PRO A 103 -3.71 -8.41 -2.93
C PRO A 103 -4.89 -7.55 -3.43
N VAL A 104 -4.71 -6.23 -3.38
CA VAL A 104 -5.68 -5.26 -3.91
C VAL A 104 -5.41 -4.90 -5.37
N PHE A 105 -4.44 -5.57 -6.00
CA PHE A 105 -3.95 -5.32 -7.35
C PHE A 105 -3.94 -6.62 -8.16
N ASP A 106 -4.45 -6.57 -9.39
CA ASP A 106 -4.52 -7.71 -10.33
C ASP A 106 -3.25 -7.86 -11.18
N ARG A 107 -2.09 -7.45 -10.67
CA ARG A 107 -0.80 -7.59 -11.40
C ARG A 107 -0.02 -8.85 -11.03
N CYS A 108 -0.73 -9.79 -10.40
CA CYS A 108 -0.41 -11.20 -10.32
C CYS A 108 -1.39 -11.90 -11.30
#